data_AF-A0A128A447-F1
#
_entry.id   AF-A0A128A447-F1
#
_cell.length_a   1.000
_cell.length_b   1.000
_cell.length_c   1.000
_cell.angle_alpha   90.00
_cell.angle_beta   90.00
_cell.angle_gamma   90.00
#
_symmetry.space_group_name_H-M   'P 1'
#
loop_
_entity.id
_entity.type
_entity.pdbx_description
1 polymer ?
#
loop_
_entity_poly.entity_id
_entity_poly.type
_entity_poly.pdbx_seq_one_letter_code
_entity_poly.pdbx_strand_id
1 'polypeptide(L)'
;MSEDLIGAIQQIIILGKGDQGRLEYLLDILQKGRPLPDSDQKYLQVMIPLYLGSQDPESYKKNAEIAVEKLHEEVRQLDEKINKIQRKGFEKYVGRKAVLFFVTVFVGWNALQPYLQPILSDFVPTGVLQYVFPLNLAASYLNHGPLVWFGFLILLSSWPFIGAIHLAKFIASRKISSP
;
A
#
# COMPACT_ATOMS: atom_id res chain seq x y z
N MET A 1 -17.47 18.55 39.86
CA MET A 1 -17.07 18.37 38.45
C MET A 1 -15.66 17.78 38.34
N SER A 2 -14.59 18.46 38.75
CA SER A 2 -13.22 17.87 38.75
C SER A 2 -13.00 16.86 39.89
N GLU A 3 -13.53 17.13 41.09
CA GLU A 3 -13.38 16.24 42.26
C GLU A 3 -14.04 14.87 42.06
N ASP A 4 -15.22 14.83 41.42
CA ASP A 4 -15.92 13.58 41.09
C ASP A 4 -15.11 12.73 40.10
N LEU A 5 -14.45 13.38 39.14
CA LEU A 5 -13.59 12.74 38.14
C LEU A 5 -12.31 12.16 38.77
N ILE A 6 -11.72 12.90 39.71
CA ILE A 6 -10.54 12.47 40.48
C ILE A 6 -10.88 11.22 41.29
N GLY A 7 -12.03 11.21 41.98
CA GLY A 7 -12.51 10.04 42.73
C GLY A 7 -12.76 8.83 41.83
N ALA A 8 -13.35 9.03 40.65
CA ALA A 8 -13.57 7.98 39.67
C ALA A 8 -12.26 7.38 39.14
N ILE A 9 -11.28 8.21 38.79
CA ILE A 9 -9.97 7.73 38.31
C ILE A 9 -9.25 6.92 39.39
N GLN A 10 -9.27 7.39 40.65
CA GLN A 10 -8.66 6.67 41.76
C GLN A 10 -9.30 5.29 41.97
N GLN A 11 -10.62 5.18 41.88
CA GLN A 11 -11.31 3.90 41.96
C GLN A 11 -10.92 2.95 40.83
N ILE A 12 -10.79 3.45 39.59
CA ILE A 12 -10.37 2.63 38.44
C ILE A 12 -8.93 2.11 38.63
N ILE A 13 -8.03 2.94 39.17
CA ILE A 13 -6.64 2.54 39.50
C ILE A 13 -6.65 1.46 40.59
N ILE A 14 -7.45 1.62 41.66
CA ILE A 14 -7.57 0.62 42.73
C ILE A 14 -8.11 -0.72 42.21
N LEU A 15 -9.04 -0.69 41.25
CA LEU A 15 -9.59 -1.89 40.61
C LEU A 15 -8.60 -2.58 39.65
N GLY A 16 -7.43 -1.96 39.39
CA GLY A 16 -6.44 -2.48 38.46
C GLY A 16 -6.96 -2.59 37.02
N LYS A 17 -7.87 -1.69 36.61
CA LYS A 17 -8.50 -1.71 35.29
C LYS A 17 -8.00 -0.54 34.43
N GLY A 18 -7.83 -0.79 33.14
CA GLY A 18 -7.36 0.21 32.17
C GLY A 18 -5.84 0.39 32.13
N ASP A 19 -5.40 1.48 31.51
CA ASP A 19 -3.98 1.84 31.39
C ASP A 19 -3.54 2.65 32.62
N GLN A 20 -2.85 1.99 33.55
CA GLN A 20 -2.43 2.56 34.82
C GLN A 20 -1.55 3.82 34.62
N GLY A 21 -0.56 3.76 33.72
CA GLY A 21 0.35 4.89 33.49
C GLY A 21 -0.39 6.11 32.93
N ARG A 22 -1.36 5.88 32.05
CA ARG A 22 -2.21 6.96 31.52
C ARG A 22 -3.16 7.52 32.59
N LEU A 23 -3.74 6.67 33.44
CA LEU A 23 -4.65 7.12 34.51
C LEU A 23 -3.92 7.93 35.59
N GLU A 24 -2.71 7.53 35.96
CA GLU A 24 -1.84 8.28 36.89
C GLU A 24 -1.47 9.66 36.32
N TYR A 25 -1.15 9.73 35.02
CA TYR A 25 -0.89 10.99 34.34
C TYR A 25 -2.12 11.92 34.34
N LEU A 26 -3.31 11.38 34.06
CA LEU A 26 -4.56 12.16 34.06
C LEU A 26 -4.92 12.65 35.47
N LEU A 27 -4.67 11.82 36.48
CA LEU A 27 -4.86 12.19 37.88
C LEU A 27 -3.95 13.37 38.27
N ASP A 28 -2.68 13.33 37.90
CA ASP A 28 -1.72 14.41 38.16
C ASP A 28 -2.10 15.73 37.46
N ILE A 29 -2.59 15.67 36.21
CA ILE A 29 -3.07 16.87 35.49
C ILE A 29 -4.27 17.51 36.19
N LEU A 30 -5.25 16.68 36.59
CA LEU A 30 -6.46 17.15 37.25
C LEU A 30 -6.16 17.71 38.66
N GLN A 31 -5.26 17.08 39.41
CA GLN A 31 -4.80 17.58 40.72
C GLN A 31 -4.08 18.93 40.60
N LYS A 32 -3.37 19.16 39.49
CA LYS A 32 -2.75 20.45 39.16
C LYS A 32 -3.74 21.50 38.64
N GLY A 33 -5.03 21.19 38.59
CA GLY A 33 -6.09 22.10 38.15
C GLY A 33 -6.07 22.42 36.65
N ARG A 34 -5.38 21.60 35.84
CA ARG A 34 -5.30 21.81 34.38
C ARG A 34 -6.45 21.08 33.68
N PRO A 35 -7.00 21.66 32.59
CA PRO A 35 -7.99 20.98 31.78
C PRO A 35 -7.37 19.80 31.02
N LEU A 36 -8.14 18.72 30.89
CA LEU A 36 -7.73 17.54 30.14
C LEU A 36 -7.83 17.79 28.63
N PRO A 37 -6.91 17.24 27.81
CA PRO A 37 -7.07 17.21 26.36
C PRO A 37 -8.34 16.48 25.93
N ASP A 38 -8.96 16.89 24.81
CA ASP A 38 -10.22 16.31 24.30
C ASP A 38 -10.15 14.78 24.09
N SER A 39 -8.99 14.27 23.68
CA SER A 39 -8.73 12.84 23.54
C SER A 39 -8.85 12.09 24.87
N ASP A 40 -8.36 12.70 25.94
CA ASP A 40 -8.35 12.11 27.27
C ASP A 40 -9.69 12.28 27.98
N GLN A 41 -10.40 13.37 27.71
CA GLN A 41 -11.80 13.52 28.15
C GLN A 41 -12.68 12.42 27.56
N LYS A 42 -12.55 12.15 26.25
CA LYS A 42 -13.28 11.05 25.60
C LYS A 42 -12.90 9.69 26.17
N TYR A 43 -11.63 9.47 26.46
CA TYR A 43 -11.16 8.24 27.10
C TYR A 43 -11.84 8.01 28.45
N LEU A 44 -11.88 9.03 29.32
CA LEU A 44 -12.52 8.93 30.63
C LEU A 44 -14.05 8.79 30.55
N GLN A 45 -14.70 9.46 29.59
CA GLN A 45 -16.14 9.31 29.34
C GLN A 45 -16.54 7.88 28.98
N VAL A 46 -15.65 7.10 28.36
CA VAL A 46 -15.90 5.68 28.07
C VAL A 46 -15.52 4.79 29.27
N MET A 47 -14.38 5.07 29.90
CA MET A 47 -13.83 4.21 30.97
C MET A 47 -14.61 4.29 32.28
N ILE A 48 -15.05 5.48 32.70
CA ILE A 48 -15.78 5.66 33.97
C ILE A 48 -17.09 4.87 33.98
N PRO A 49 -18.01 4.99 33.00
CA PRO A 49 -19.23 4.19 33.00
C PRO A 49 -18.97 2.69 32.78
N LEU A 50 -17.90 2.32 32.08
CA LEU A 50 -17.53 0.92 31.86
C LEU A 50 -17.16 0.20 33.16
N TYR A 51 -16.48 0.88 34.08
CA TYR A 51 -15.97 0.28 35.32
C TYR A 51 -16.72 0.67 36.59
N LEU A 52 -17.33 1.87 36.62
CA LEU A 52 -17.96 2.46 37.81
C LEU A 52 -19.46 2.75 37.62
N GLY A 53 -20.00 2.54 36.42
CA GLY A 53 -21.44 2.67 36.20
C GLY A 53 -22.23 1.67 37.06
N SER A 54 -23.35 2.12 37.61
CA SER A 54 -24.34 1.29 38.32
C SER A 54 -24.67 0.04 37.49
N GLN A 55 -24.30 -1.12 38.03
CA GLN A 55 -24.34 -2.41 37.34
C GLN A 55 -25.78 -2.85 37.06
N ASP A 56 -26.24 -2.59 35.84
CA ASP A 56 -27.25 -3.44 35.20
C ASP A 56 -26.53 -4.32 34.17
N PRO A 57 -26.42 -5.65 34.38
CA PRO A 57 -25.66 -6.57 33.51
C PRO A 57 -26.08 -6.50 32.03
N GLU A 58 -27.36 -6.17 31.79
CA GLU A 58 -27.98 -5.97 30.48
C GLU A 58 -27.37 -4.77 29.72
N SER A 59 -27.13 -3.65 30.42
CA SER A 59 -26.62 -2.42 29.79
C SER A 59 -25.16 -2.54 29.39
N TYR A 60 -24.34 -3.24 30.19
CA TYR A 60 -22.95 -3.54 29.84
C TYR A 60 -22.85 -4.43 28.59
N LYS A 61 -23.64 -5.51 28.54
CA LYS A 61 -23.69 -6.38 27.36
C LYS A 61 -24.09 -5.61 26.11
N LYS A 62 -25.15 -4.78 26.21
CA LYS A 62 -25.62 -3.96 25.10
C LYS A 62 -24.57 -2.96 24.61
N ASN A 63 -23.87 -2.29 25.51
CA ASN A 63 -22.82 -1.34 25.14
C ASN A 63 -21.58 -2.04 24.57
N ALA A 64 -21.23 -3.23 25.08
CA ALA A 64 -20.18 -4.06 24.53
C ALA A 64 -20.53 -4.58 23.12
N GLU A 65 -21.78 -5.02 22.90
CA GLU A 65 -22.28 -5.41 21.58
C GLU A 65 -22.23 -4.26 20.58
N ILE A 66 -22.69 -3.06 20.97
CA ILE A 66 -22.62 -1.85 20.13
C ILE A 66 -21.16 -1.49 19.80
N ALA A 67 -20.25 -1.60 20.78
CA ALA A 67 -18.84 -1.32 20.55
C ALA A 67 -18.20 -2.34 19.59
N VAL A 68 -18.54 -3.62 19.73
CA VAL A 68 -18.07 -4.70 18.85
C VAL A 68 -18.61 -4.51 17.43
N GLU A 69 -19.89 -4.18 17.28
CA GLU A 69 -20.52 -3.93 15.98
C GLU A 69 -19.87 -2.73 15.28
N LYS A 70 -19.62 -1.63 16.01
CA LYS A 70 -18.91 -0.47 15.48
C LYS A 70 -17.49 -0.80 15.05
N LEU A 71 -16.76 -1.58 15.85
CA LEU A 71 -15.42 -2.08 15.50
C LEU A 71 -15.44 -2.95 14.25
N HIS A 72 -16.44 -3.82 14.12
CA HIS A 72 -16.58 -4.68 12.96
C HIS A 72 -16.82 -3.87 11.67
N GLU A 73 -17.65 -2.83 11.76
CA GLU A 73 -17.89 -1.91 10.64
C GLU A 73 -16.63 -1.09 10.28
N GLU A 74 -15.88 -0.60 11.27
CA GLU A 74 -14.61 0.10 11.02
C GLU A 74 -13.57 -0.82 10.35
N VAL A 75 -13.45 -2.07 10.79
CA VAL A 75 -12.57 -3.08 10.18
C VAL A 75 -12.99 -3.37 8.74
N ARG A 76 -14.30 -3.55 8.50
CA ARG A 76 -14.86 -3.76 7.16
C ARG A 76 -14.56 -2.59 6.22
N GLN A 77 -14.74 -1.35 6.70
CA GLN A 77 -14.42 -0.16 5.92
C GLN A 77 -12.91 -0.02 5.63
N LEU A 78 -12.06 -0.40 6.57
CA LEU A 78 -10.62 -0.45 6.36
C LEU A 78 -10.26 -1.45 5.26
N ASP A 79 -10.83 -2.65 5.30
CA ASP A 79 -10.57 -3.70 4.32
C ASP A 79 -11.02 -3.29 2.91
N GLU A 80 -12.18 -2.63 2.79
CA GLU A 80 -12.64 -2.04 1.53
C GLU A 80 -11.69 -0.94 1.01
N LYS A 81 -11.16 -0.08 1.89
CA LYS A 81 -10.19 0.96 1.51
C LYS A 81 -8.85 0.35 1.07
N ILE A 82 -8.35 -0.65 1.79
CA ILE A 82 -7.11 -1.37 1.43
C ILE A 82 -7.29 -2.03 0.07
N ASN A 83 -8.39 -2.74 -0.15
CA ASN A 83 -8.68 -3.36 -1.44
C ASN A 83 -8.76 -2.34 -2.59
N LYS A 84 -9.39 -1.17 -2.37
CA LYS A 84 -9.42 -0.10 -3.38
C LYS A 84 -8.02 0.45 -3.68
N ILE A 85 -7.18 0.63 -2.67
CA ILE A 85 -5.80 1.12 -2.84
C ILE A 85 -4.96 0.07 -3.57
N GLN A 86 -5.02 -1.19 -3.16
CA GLN A 86 -4.28 -2.28 -3.78
C GLN A 86 -4.66 -2.44 -5.24
N ARG A 87 -5.96 -2.45 -5.56
CA ARG A 87 -6.44 -2.60 -6.93
C ARG A 87 -6.01 -1.42 -7.82
N LYS A 88 -6.18 -0.17 -7.34
CA LYS A 88 -5.72 1.03 -8.06
C LYS A 88 -4.19 1.11 -8.20
N GLY A 89 -3.45 0.68 -7.18
CA GLY A 89 -1.99 0.68 -7.17
C GLY A 89 -1.39 -0.34 -8.14
N PHE A 90 -1.89 -1.58 -8.11
CA PHE A 90 -1.45 -2.64 -9.01
C PHE A 90 -1.80 -2.35 -10.47
N GLU A 91 -3.05 -1.98 -10.75
CA GLU A 91 -3.52 -1.77 -12.12
C GLU A 91 -2.80 -0.59 -12.81
N LYS A 92 -2.55 0.50 -12.07
CA LYS A 92 -1.89 1.69 -12.62
C LYS A 92 -0.37 1.53 -12.76
N TYR A 93 0.28 0.78 -11.87
CA TYR A 93 1.75 0.67 -11.84
C TYR A 93 2.28 -0.51 -12.67
N VAL A 94 1.62 -1.67 -12.63
CA VAL A 94 2.11 -2.88 -13.30
C VAL A 94 1.75 -2.89 -14.78
N GLY A 95 0.53 -2.48 -15.16
CA GLY A 95 0.06 -2.57 -16.55
C GLY A 95 0.94 -1.80 -17.56
N ARG A 96 1.16 -0.50 -17.35
CA ARG A 96 1.92 0.32 -18.30
C ARG A 96 3.39 -0.11 -18.44
N LYS A 97 4.01 -0.51 -17.33
CA LYS A 97 5.41 -0.94 -17.31
C LYS A 97 5.58 -2.34 -17.89
N ALA A 98 4.66 -3.25 -17.59
CA ALA A 98 4.66 -4.59 -18.16
C ALA A 98 4.44 -4.55 -19.67
N VAL A 99 3.55 -3.68 -20.16
CA VAL A 99 3.35 -3.48 -21.61
C VAL A 99 4.63 -2.95 -22.27
N LEU A 100 5.28 -1.92 -21.72
CA LEU A 100 6.53 -1.40 -22.27
C LEU A 100 7.66 -2.43 -22.24
N PHE A 101 7.77 -3.19 -21.15
CA PHE A 101 8.72 -4.29 -21.04
C PHE A 101 8.45 -5.38 -22.07
N PHE A 102 7.20 -5.82 -22.19
CA PHE A 102 6.77 -6.81 -23.16
C PHE A 102 7.04 -6.35 -24.59
N VAL A 103 6.69 -5.11 -24.93
CA VAL A 103 6.99 -4.51 -26.24
C VAL A 103 8.50 -4.47 -26.49
N THR A 104 9.31 -4.08 -25.50
CA THR A 104 10.77 -4.05 -25.65
C THR A 104 11.34 -5.45 -25.89
N VAL A 105 10.94 -6.44 -25.07
CA VAL A 105 11.41 -7.82 -25.20
C VAL A 105 10.94 -8.44 -26.52
N PHE A 106 9.68 -8.21 -26.89
CA PHE A 106 9.09 -8.75 -28.11
C PHE A 106 9.72 -8.15 -29.37
N VAL A 107 9.88 -6.82 -29.42
CA VAL A 107 10.58 -6.15 -30.54
C VAL A 107 12.06 -6.53 -30.56
N GLY A 108 12.71 -6.62 -29.39
CA GLY A 108 14.11 -7.01 -29.26
C GLY A 108 14.40 -8.45 -29.69
N TRP A 109 13.52 -9.39 -29.32
CA TRP A 109 13.59 -10.77 -29.78
C TRP A 109 13.59 -10.87 -31.31
N ASN A 110 12.76 -10.08 -31.99
CA ASN A 110 12.68 -10.05 -33.44
C ASN A 110 13.85 -9.28 -34.07
N ALA A 111 14.31 -8.18 -33.46
CA ALA A 111 15.47 -7.43 -33.93
C ALA A 111 16.77 -8.27 -33.85
N LEU A 112 16.88 -9.17 -32.88
CA LEU A 112 18.02 -10.06 -32.71
C LEU A 112 18.03 -11.28 -33.66
N GLN A 113 16.99 -11.45 -34.49
CA GLN A 113 16.92 -12.54 -35.47
C GLN A 113 18.24 -12.79 -36.23
N PRO A 114 18.89 -11.81 -36.89
CA PRO A 114 20.09 -12.09 -37.69
C PRO A 114 21.25 -12.68 -36.88
N TYR A 115 21.29 -12.41 -35.57
CA TYR A 115 22.31 -12.94 -34.67
C TYR A 115 21.92 -14.29 -34.07
N LEU A 116 20.63 -14.51 -33.81
CA LEU A 116 20.10 -15.74 -33.21
C LEU A 116 19.84 -16.84 -34.25
N GLN A 117 19.54 -16.47 -35.49
CA GLN A 117 19.23 -17.37 -36.58
C GLN A 117 20.32 -18.43 -36.85
N PRO A 118 21.63 -18.09 -36.94
CA PRO A 118 22.67 -19.10 -37.15
C PRO A 118 22.83 -20.07 -35.96
N ILE A 119 22.49 -19.63 -34.75
CA ILE A 119 22.54 -20.49 -33.56
C ILE A 119 21.31 -21.40 -33.55
N LEU A 120 20.13 -20.85 -33.83
CA LEU A 120 18.87 -21.58 -33.80
C LEU A 120 18.72 -22.55 -34.97
N SER A 121 19.37 -22.32 -36.11
CA SER A 121 19.33 -23.25 -37.26
C SER A 121 19.92 -24.62 -36.95
N ASP A 122 20.79 -24.72 -35.95
CA ASP A 122 21.37 -25.98 -35.50
C ASP A 122 20.40 -26.81 -34.65
N PHE A 123 19.36 -26.18 -34.08
CA PHE A 123 18.41 -26.81 -33.17
C PHE A 123 16.97 -26.86 -33.70
N VAL A 124 16.61 -25.95 -34.61
CA VAL A 124 15.24 -25.76 -35.09
C VAL A 124 15.22 -25.87 -36.62
N PRO A 125 14.31 -26.68 -37.19
CA PRO A 125 14.15 -26.77 -38.64
C PRO A 125 13.88 -25.41 -39.29
N THR A 126 14.51 -25.18 -40.44
CA THR A 126 14.41 -23.92 -41.22
C THR A 126 12.98 -23.53 -41.58
N GLY A 127 12.09 -24.50 -41.79
CA GLY A 127 10.67 -24.24 -42.06
C GLY A 127 9.88 -23.68 -40.86
N VAL A 128 10.38 -23.88 -39.64
CA VAL A 128 9.75 -23.39 -38.40
C VAL A 128 10.38 -22.07 -37.95
N LEU A 129 11.64 -21.82 -38.29
CA LEU A 129 12.40 -20.61 -37.93
C LEU A 129 11.69 -19.30 -38.31
N GLN A 130 10.96 -19.29 -39.43
CA GLN A 130 10.18 -18.13 -39.86
C GLN A 130 9.08 -17.74 -38.86
N TYR A 131 8.47 -18.71 -38.16
CA TYR A 131 7.41 -18.46 -37.18
C TYR A 131 7.94 -18.05 -35.81
N VAL A 132 9.23 -18.23 -35.55
CA VAL A 132 9.91 -17.80 -34.31
C VAL A 132 10.05 -16.26 -34.27
N PHE A 133 10.05 -15.62 -35.45
CA PHE A 133 10.24 -14.18 -35.62
C PHE A 133 9.08 -13.54 -36.43
N PRO A 134 7.86 -13.50 -35.87
CA PRO A 134 6.66 -13.09 -36.59
C PRO A 134 6.68 -11.62 -37.05
N LEU A 135 7.39 -10.73 -36.34
CA LEU A 135 7.49 -9.32 -36.76
C LEU A 135 8.34 -9.15 -38.02
N ASN A 136 9.40 -9.94 -38.19
CA ASN A 136 10.23 -9.87 -39.39
C ASN A 136 9.53 -10.49 -40.60
N LEU A 137 8.70 -11.51 -40.40
CA LEU A 137 7.77 -11.97 -41.43
C LEU A 137 6.84 -10.82 -41.87
N ALA A 138 6.16 -10.17 -40.93
CA ALA A 138 5.27 -9.04 -41.24
C ALA A 138 6.02 -7.87 -41.91
N ALA A 139 7.24 -7.56 -41.45
CA ALA A 139 8.07 -6.51 -42.03
C ALA A 139 8.62 -6.88 -43.42
N SER A 140 8.84 -8.17 -43.71
CA SER A 140 9.27 -8.64 -45.03
C SER A 140 8.18 -8.47 -46.09
N TYR A 141 6.91 -8.68 -45.72
CA TYR A 141 5.77 -8.35 -46.60
C TYR A 141 5.67 -6.86 -46.92
N LEU A 142 6.15 -6.00 -46.02
CA LEU A 142 6.14 -4.55 -46.18
C LEU A 142 7.47 -4.00 -46.73
N ASN A 143 8.48 -4.85 -46.97
CA ASN A 143 9.83 -4.44 -47.37
C ASN A 143 10.50 -3.46 -46.37
N HIS A 144 10.12 -3.54 -45.09
CA HIS A 144 10.46 -2.58 -44.03
C HIS A 144 11.30 -3.22 -42.90
N GLY A 145 12.15 -4.19 -43.22
CA GLY A 145 13.11 -4.79 -42.27
C GLY A 145 13.93 -3.77 -41.45
N PRO A 146 14.42 -2.66 -42.05
CA PRO A 146 15.12 -1.59 -41.32
C PRO A 146 14.27 -0.91 -40.23
N LEU A 147 12.94 -0.93 -40.37
CA LEU A 147 12.01 -0.27 -39.46
C LEU A 147 11.92 -0.99 -38.11
N VAL A 148 11.99 -2.33 -38.10
CA VAL A 148 12.01 -3.14 -36.87
C VAL A 148 13.28 -2.88 -36.08
N TRP A 149 14.42 -2.81 -36.78
CA TRP A 149 15.71 -2.49 -36.16
C TRP A 149 15.75 -1.05 -35.61
N PHE A 150 15.20 -0.09 -36.36
CA PHE A 150 15.09 1.30 -35.92
C PHE A 150 14.17 1.43 -34.69
N GLY A 151 13.02 0.74 -34.68
CA GLY A 151 12.13 0.67 -33.53
C GLY A 151 12.80 0.09 -32.29
N PHE A 152 13.62 -0.95 -32.46
CA PHE A 152 14.42 -1.52 -31.38
C PHE A 152 15.46 -0.54 -30.83
N LEU A 153 16.16 0.21 -31.67
CA LEU A 153 17.13 1.24 -31.24
C LEU A 153 16.47 2.39 -30.46
N ILE A 154 15.28 2.83 -30.88
CA ILE A 154 14.50 3.83 -30.13
C ILE A 154 14.10 3.28 -28.76
N LEU A 155 13.65 2.03 -28.70
CA LEU A 155 13.28 1.39 -27.44
C LEU A 155 14.48 1.25 -26.51
N LEU A 156 15.62 0.76 -27.00
CA LEU A 156 16.87 0.63 -26.22
C LEU A 156 17.36 1.98 -25.68
N SER A 157 17.33 3.02 -26.51
CA SER A 157 17.76 4.35 -26.08
C SER A 157 16.82 4.97 -25.04
N SER A 158 15.55 4.54 -24.95
CA SER A 158 14.57 5.01 -23.97
C SER A 158 14.82 4.49 -22.55
N TRP A 159 15.44 3.31 -22.39
CA TRP A 159 15.66 2.67 -21.08
C TRP A 159 16.57 3.46 -20.13
N PRO A 160 17.72 4.01 -20.57
CA PRO A 160 18.54 4.90 -19.74
C PRO A 160 17.77 6.11 -19.18
N PHE A 161 16.90 6.73 -19.98
CA PHE A 161 16.10 7.88 -19.53
C PHE A 161 15.04 7.47 -18.50
N ILE A 162 14.37 6.34 -18.71
CA ILE A 162 13.42 5.79 -17.74
C ILE A 162 14.13 5.45 -16.41
N GLY A 163 15.32 4.85 -16.49
CA GLY A 163 16.17 4.56 -15.34
C GLY A 163 16.59 5.82 -14.58
N ALA A 164 17.01 6.88 -15.29
CA ALA A 164 17.40 8.15 -14.70
C ALA A 164 16.25 8.84 -13.95
N ILE A 165 15.04 8.85 -14.52
CA ILE A 165 13.85 9.39 -13.85
C ILE A 165 13.54 8.62 -12.56
N HIS A 166 13.64 7.29 -12.59
CA HIS A 166 13.43 6.45 -11.42
C HIS A 166 14.47 6.69 -10.33
N LEU A 167 15.74 6.83 -10.72
CA LEU A 167 16.83 7.15 -9.81
C LEU A 167 16.64 8.52 -9.16
N ALA A 168 16.27 9.54 -9.95
CA ALA A 168 15.98 10.88 -9.45
C ALA A 168 14.83 10.89 -8.44
N LYS A 169 13.74 10.17 -8.75
CA LYS A 169 12.58 10.04 -7.85
C LYS A 169 12.92 9.29 -6.56
N PHE A 170 13.76 8.26 -6.64
CA PHE A 170 14.24 7.53 -5.48
C PHE A 170 15.11 8.40 -4.57
N ILE A 171 16.04 9.17 -5.14
CA ILE A 171 16.89 10.11 -4.40
C ILE A 171 16.02 11.20 -3.72
N ALA A 172 15.05 11.76 -4.44
CA ALA A 172 14.12 12.75 -3.90
C ALA A 172 13.29 12.21 -2.73
N SER A 173 12.82 10.95 -2.82
CA SER A 173 12.05 10.32 -1.73
C SER A 173 12.82 10.17 -0.42
N ARG A 174 14.15 9.96 -0.50
CA ARG A 174 15.01 9.83 0.68
C ARG A 174 15.34 11.16 1.35
N LYS A 175 15.33 12.28 0.61
CA LYS A 175 15.56 13.62 1.16
C LYS A 175 14.39 14.14 2.02
N ILE A 176 13.18 13.63 1.81
CA ILE A 176 11.98 14.05 2.56
C ILE A 176 11.86 13.31 3.92
N SER A 177 12.58 12.19 4.08
CA SER A 177 12.57 11.35 5.29
C SER A 177 13.74 11.60 6.25
N SER A 178 14.62 12.56 5.96
CA SER A 178 15.67 12.99 6.89
C SER A 178 15.11 14.11 7.78
N PRO A 179 15.08 13.94 9.11
CA PRO A 179 14.57 14.93 10.07
C PRO A 179 15.38 16.23 10.07
#